data_AF-A0A9P7AFU5-F1
#
_entry.id   AF-A0A9P7AFU5-F1
#
_cell.length_a   1.000
_cell.length_b   1.000
_cell.length_c   1.000
_cell.angle_alpha   90.00
_cell.angle_beta   90.00
_cell.angle_gamma   90.00
#
_symmetry.space_group_name_H-M   'P 1'
#
loop_
_entity.id
_entity.type
_entity.pdbx_description
1 polymer ?
#
loop_
_entity_poly.entity_id
_entity_poly.type
_entity_poly.pdbx_seq_one_letter_code
_entity_poly.pdbx_strand_id
1 'polypeptide(L)' 'IIIWSQTVAKHAKNVKLVLEALQKASLFCSPKKTSLFCTELDFLGHHISA' A
#
# COMPACT_ATOMS: atom_id res chain seq x y z
N ILE A 1 -6.63 -2.09 1.42
CA ILE A 1 -5.97 -2.80 0.31
C ILE A 1 -4.53 -3.07 0.70
N ILE A 2 -3.90 -4.10 0.14
CA ILE A 2 -2.47 -4.39 0.31
C ILE A 2 -1.77 -4.22 -1.04
N ILE A 3 -0.56 -3.65 -1.04
CA ILE A 3 0.28 -3.48 -2.23
C ILE A 3 1.59 -4.21 -1.94
N TRP A 4 1.97 -5.18 -2.76
CA TRP A 4 3.20 -5.97 -2.60
C TRP A 4 4.08 -5.90 -3.84
N SER A 5 5.40 -5.83 -3.64
CA SER A 5 6.40 -5.80 -4.72
C SER A 5 7.74 -6.38 -4.24
N GLN A 6 8.49 -7.00 -5.15
CA GLN A 6 9.79 -7.64 -4.85
C GLN A 6 10.95 -6.64 -4.65
N THR A 7 10.81 -5.40 -5.12
CA THR A 7 11.85 -4.36 -4.98
C THR A 7 11.23 -3.04 -4.58
N VAL A 8 11.99 -2.22 -3.83
CA VAL A 8 11.54 -0.88 -3.39
C VAL A 8 11.18 0.01 -4.58
N ALA A 9 11.98 -0.01 -5.65
CA ALA A 9 11.72 0.78 -6.86
C ALA A 9 10.39 0.41 -7.53
N LYS A 10 10.09 -0.90 -7.66
CA LYS A 10 8.81 -1.37 -8.18
C LYS A 10 7.67 -1.06 -7.22
N HIS A 11 7.91 -1.17 -5.91
CA HIS A 11 6.93 -0.82 -4.88
C HIS A 11 6.51 0.65 -4.97
N ALA A 12 7.46 1.58 -5.04
CA ALA A 12 7.18 3.00 -5.17
C ALA A 12 6.33 3.32 -6.41
N LYS A 13 6.64 2.71 -7.56
CA LYS A 13 5.84 2.84 -8.79
C LYS A 13 4.41 2.34 -8.59
N ASN A 14 4.25 1.16 -7.98
CA ASN A 14 2.93 0.56 -7.74
C ASN A 14 2.10 1.39 -6.75
N VAL A 15 2.70 1.85 -5.65
CA VAL A 15 2.03 2.73 -4.66
C VAL A 15 1.54 4.00 -5.34
N LYS A 16 2.38 4.66 -6.16
CA LYS A 16 1.99 5.86 -6.90
C LYS A 16 0.78 5.60 -7.80
N LEU A 17 0.81 4.54 -8.62
CA LEU A 17 -0.29 4.20 -9.52
C LEU A 17 -1.61 3.95 -8.77
N VAL A 18 -1.56 3.24 -7.65
CA VAL A 18 -2.76 2.96 -6.84
C VAL A 18 -3.31 4.24 -6.22
N LEU A 19 -2.45 5.09 -5.64
CA LEU A 19 -2.89 6.36 -5.05
C LEU A 19 -3.50 7.30 -6.10
N GLU A 20 -2.91 7.37 -7.30
CA GLU A 20 -3.46 8.13 -8.43
C GLU A 20 -4.82 7.58 -8.88
N ALA A 21 -4.99 6.26 -8.93
CA ALA A 21 -6.26 5.63 -9.28
C ALA A 21 -7.35 5.91 -8.23
N LEU A 22 -7.01 5.82 -6.94
CA LEU A 22 -7.93 6.17 -5.84
C LEU A 22 -8.34 7.65 -5.92
N GLN A 23 -7.39 8.55 -6.14
CA GLN A 23 -7.65 9.97 -6.31
C GLN A 23 -8.61 10.23 -7.47
N LYS A 24 -8.37 9.63 -8.65
CA LYS A 24 -9.25 9.75 -9.81
C LYS A 24 -10.67 9.25 -9.54
N ALA A 25 -10.82 8.27 -8.65
CA ALA A 25 -12.10 7.74 -8.20
C ALA A 25 -12.72 8.52 -7.02
N SER A 26 -12.13 9.64 -6.60
CA SER A 26 -12.54 10.41 -5.40
C SER A 26 -12.54 9.57 -4.10
N LEU A 27 -11.64 8.59 -4.01
CA LEU A 27 -11.39 7.78 -2.82
C LEU A 27 -10.09 8.24 -2.15
N PHE A 28 -10.11 8.33 -0.81
CA PHE A 28 -8.97 8.83 -0.04
C PHE A 28 -8.54 7.83 1.03
N CYS A 29 -7.23 7.63 1.15
CA CYS A 29 -6.64 6.85 2.23
C CYS A 29 -6.53 7.72 3.50
N SER A 30 -6.87 7.16 4.66
CA SER A 30 -6.64 7.84 5.94
C SER A 30 -5.16 7.73 6.32
N PRO A 31 -4.43 8.84 6.52
CA PRO A 31 -3.01 8.80 6.90
C PRO A 31 -2.77 8.01 8.19
N LYS A 32 -3.70 8.13 9.17
CA LYS A 32 -3.62 7.41 10.45
C LYS A 32 -3.74 5.89 10.33
N LYS A 33 -4.34 5.39 9.24
CA LYS A 33 -4.61 3.96 9.02
C LYS A 33 -3.80 3.37 7.87
N THR A 34 -2.90 4.16 7.29
CA THR A 34 -2.16 3.78 6.09
C THR A 34 -0.69 3.62 6.45
N SER A 35 -0.19 2.41 6.30
CA SER A 35 1.23 2.09 6.44
C SER A 35 1.81 1.86 5.05
N LEU A 36 2.93 2.50 4.73
CA LEU A 36 3.61 2.40 3.44
C LEU A 36 5.06 1.95 3.64
N PHE A 37 5.60 1.19 2.69
CA PHE A 37 7.00 0.73 2.70
C PHE A 37 7.40 -0.07 3.96
N CYS A 38 6.48 -0.88 4.49
CA CYS A 38 6.75 -1.77 5.62
C CYS A 38 7.23 -3.14 5.14
N THR A 39 8.07 -3.81 5.93
CA THR A 39 8.51 -5.20 5.71
C THR A 39 7.57 -6.23 6.34
N GLU A 40 6.70 -5.78 7.24
CA GLU A 40 5.66 -6.58 7.87
C GLU A 40 4.41 -5.74 8.16
N LEU A 41 3.24 -6.37 8.23
CA LEU A 41 1.96 -5.75 8.59
C LEU A 41 0.88 -6.79 8.90
N ASP A 42 -0.16 -6.36 9.61
CA ASP A 42 -1.37 -7.16 9.82
C ASP A 42 -2.45 -6.80 8.78
N PHE A 43 -2.99 -7.81 8.09
CA PHE A 43 -4.06 -7.64 7.10
C PHE A 43 -5.07 -8.78 7.18
N LEU A 44 -6.35 -8.44 7.33
CA LEU A 44 -7.47 -9.39 7.43
C LEU A 44 -7.26 -10.49 8.49
N GLY A 45 -6.66 -10.14 9.63
CA GLY A 45 -6.41 -11.09 10.73
C GLY A 45 -5.17 -11.96 10.55
N HIS A 46 -4.36 -11.72 9.50
CA HIS A 46 -3.10 -12.41 9.27
C HIS A 46 -1.93 -11.45 9.44
N HIS A 47 -0.88 -11.94 10.11
CA HIS A 47 0.42 -11.27 10.14
C HIS A 47 1.21 -11.66 8.90
N ILE A 48 1.65 -10.67 8.12
CA ILE A 48 2.37 -10.85 6.85
C ILE A 48 3.75 -10.22 7.00
N SER A 49 4.80 -10.97 6.70
CA SER A 49 6.20 -10.53 6.70
C SER A 49 6.92 -10.92 5.40
N ALA A 50 7.98 -10.20 5.05
CA ALA A 50 8.80 -10.42 3.84
C ALA A 50 9.72 -11.64 3.87
#